data_AF-A0A1Z9T8B5-F1
#
_entry.id   AF-A0A1Z9T8B5-F1
#
_cell.length_a   1.000
_cell.length_b   1.000
_cell.length_c   1.000
_cell.angle_alpha   90.00
_cell.angle_beta   90.00
_cell.angle_gamma   90.00
#
_symmetry.space_group_name_H-M   'P 1'
#
loop_
_entity.id
_entity.type
_entity.pdbx_description
1 polymer ?
#
loop_
_entity_poly.entity_id
_entity_poly.type
_entity_poly.pdbx_seq_one_letter_code
_entity_poly.pdbx_strand_id
1 'polypeptide(L)' 'MSLNKQKEFKYILLLNLIIGIHNIINFSINGQWSALIIGIVNIGVWCLLRDMKLIPIIIKRYNK' A
#
# COMPACT_ATOMS: atom_id res chain seq x y z
N MET A 1 -19.00 0.51 -5.77
CA MET A 1 -18.45 0.54 -4.40
C MET A 1 -18.96 1.79 -3.70
N SER A 2 -19.58 1.69 -2.52
CA SER A 2 -20.14 2.87 -1.82
C SER A 2 -19.05 3.90 -1.50
N LEU A 3 -19.40 5.19 -1.51
CA LEU A 3 -18.47 6.30 -1.26
C LEU A 3 -17.72 6.16 0.08
N ASN A 4 -18.37 5.62 1.11
CA ASN A 4 -17.76 5.37 2.41
C ASN A 4 -16.66 4.30 2.36
N LYS A 5 -16.92 3.17 1.69
CA LYS A 5 -15.92 2.10 1.51
C LYS A 5 -14.70 2.57 0.72
N GLN A 6 -14.88 3.50 -0.22
CA GLN A 6 -13.76 4.09 -0.95
C GLN A 6 -12.88 4.97 -0.05
N LYS A 7 -13.49 5.77 0.82
CA LYS A 7 -12.75 6.60 1.79
C LYS A 7 -11.96 5.74 2.78
N GLU A 8 -12.58 4.69 3.33
CA GLU A 8 -11.90 3.74 4.22
C GLU A 8 -10.68 3.10 3.56
N PHE A 9 -10.81 2.66 2.30
CA PHE A 9 -9.70 2.11 1.54
C PHE A 9 -8.55 3.12 1.35
N LYS A 10 -8.86 4.39 1.07
CA LYS A 10 -7.83 5.44 0.98
C LYS A 10 -7.08 5.61 2.29
N TYR A 11 -7.76 5.56 3.43
CA TYR A 11 -7.10 5.64 4.74
C TYR A 11 -6.20 4.43 5.01
N ILE A 12 -6.67 3.21 4.70
CA ILE A 12 -5.86 1.99 4.83
C ILE A 12 -4.61 2.08 3.94
N LEU A 13 -4.76 2.57 2.71
CA LEU A 13 -3.62 2.80 1.81
C LEU A 13 -2.64 3.81 2.39
N LEU A 14 -3.13 4.92 2.94
CA LEU A 14 -2.30 5.95 3.55
C LEU A 14 -1.54 5.42 4.78
N LEU A 15 -2.17 4.58 5.61
CA LEU A 15 -1.49 3.85 6.67
C LEU A 15 -0.38 2.95 6.13
N ASN A 16 -0.64 2.24 5.03
CA ASN A 16 0.36 1.38 4.39
C ASN A 16 1.59 2.17 3.92
N LEU A 17 1.38 3.39 3.42
CA LEU A 17 2.46 4.31 3.06
C LEU A 17 3.28 4.73 4.29
N ILE A 18 2.62 5.11 5.38
CA ILE A 18 3.29 5.53 6.62
C ILE A 18 4.16 4.37 7.16
N ILE A 19 3.62 3.15 7.19
CA ILE A 19 4.36 1.95 7.61
C ILE A 19 5.54 1.69 6.68
N GLY A 20 5.35 1.85 5.36
CA GLY A 20 6.42 1.67 4.38
C GLY A 20 7.58 2.64 4.58
N ILE A 21 7.27 3.93 4.80
CA ILE A 21 8.27 4.96 5.10
C ILE A 21 8.96 4.66 6.42
N HIS A 22 8.22 4.29 7.46
CA HIS A 22 8.79 3.93 8.76
C HIS A 22 9.80 2.78 8.63
N ASN A 23 9.47 1.76 7.84
CA ASN A 23 10.36 0.62 7.61
C ASN A 23 11.61 0.98 6.80
N ILE A 24 11.52 1.91 5.85
CA ILE A 24 12.71 2.43 5.15
C ILE A 24 13.60 3.24 6.11
N ILE A 25 13.01 4.07 6.96
CA ILE A 25 13.77 4.81 7.99
C ILE A 25 14.44 3.82 8.95
N ASN A 26 13.70 2.80 9.38
CA ASN A 26 14.24 1.75 10.25
C ASN A 26 15.39 0.98 9.58
N PHE A 27 15.30 0.71 8.28
CA PHE A 27 16.44 0.17 7.51
C PHE A 27 17.63 1.12 7.52
N SER A 28 17.41 2.42 7.30
CA SER A 28 18.48 3.42 7.29
C SER A 28 19.21 3.53 8.63
N ILE A 29 18.52 3.26 9.75
CA ILE A 29 19.10 3.36 11.10
C ILE A 29 19.72 2.03 11.54
N ASN A 30 19.00 0.91 11.37
CA ASN A 30 19.36 -0.39 11.93
C ASN A 30 19.96 -1.37 10.91
N GLY A 31 20.03 -1.02 9.63
CA GLY A 31 20.63 -1.85 8.56
C GLY A 31 19.86 -3.14 8.24
N GLN A 32 18.62 -3.29 8.71
CA GLN A 32 17.83 -4.50 8.56
C GLN A 32 17.23 -4.63 7.14
N TRP A 33 17.87 -5.38 6.26
CA TRP A 33 17.43 -5.57 4.86
C TRP A 33 15.98 -6.06 4.72
N SER A 34 15.47 -6.82 5.69
CA SER A 34 14.04 -7.21 5.74
C SER A 34 13.11 -6.00 5.86
N ALA A 35 13.49 -4.97 6.64
CA ALA A 35 12.72 -3.74 6.76
C ALA A 35 12.71 -2.97 5.43
N LEU A 36 13.81 -2.97 4.66
CA LEU A 36 13.84 -2.37 3.33
C LEU A 36 12.84 -3.05 2.38
N ILE A 37 12.86 -4.39 2.32
CA ILE A 37 11.97 -5.16 1.43
C ILE A 37 10.51 -4.88 1.77
N ILE A 38 10.16 -4.95 3.07
CA ILE A 38 8.80 -4.66 3.52
C ILE A 38 8.42 -3.21 3.22
N GLY A 39 9.34 -2.26 3.41
CA GLY A 39 9.13 -0.85 3.10
C GLY A 39 8.82 -0.59 1.62
N ILE A 40 9.62 -1.17 0.73
CA ILE A 40 9.44 -1.07 -0.73
C ILE A 40 8.11 -1.71 -1.16
N VAL A 41 7.77 -2.89 -0.61
CA VAL A 41 6.50 -3.56 -0.92
C VAL A 41 5.32 -2.70 -0.47
N ASN A 42 5.35 -2.14 0.74
CA ASN A 42 4.28 -1.28 1.26
C ASN A 42 4.08 -0.01 0.42
N ILE A 43 5.16 0.65 0.03
CA ILE A 43 5.12 1.83 -0.86
C ILE A 43 4.65 1.44 -2.26
N GLY A 44 5.08 0.29 -2.78
CA GLY A 44 4.64 -0.24 -4.08
C GLY A 44 3.14 -0.54 -4.11
N VAL A 45 2.62 -1.21 -3.08
CA VAL A 45 1.19 -1.48 -2.91
C VAL A 45 0.40 -0.16 -2.84
N TRP A 46 0.91 0.83 -2.10
CA TRP A 46 0.30 2.15 -2.08
C TRP A 46 0.29 2.79 -3.48
N CYS A 47 1.42 2.81 -4.19
CA CYS A 47 1.53 3.42 -5.51
C CYS A 47 0.57 2.79 -6.53
N LEU A 48 0.47 1.46 -6.54
CA LEU A 48 -0.42 0.71 -7.45
C LEU A 48 -1.90 0.91 -7.13
N LEU A 49 -2.27 1.03 -5.86
CA LEU A 49 -3.67 1.05 -5.44
C LEU A 49 -4.19 2.46 -5.11
N ARG A 50 -3.31 3.48 -4.99
CA ARG A 50 -3.65 4.88 -4.67
C ARG A 50 -4.68 5.46 -5.62
N ASP A 51 -4.54 5.20 -6.92
CA ASP A 51 -5.43 5.77 -7.93
C ASP A 51 -6.80 5.09 -7.95
N MET A 52 -7.00 4.00 -7.19
CA MET A 52 -8.23 3.22 -7.02
C MET A 52 -8.90 2.72 -8.31
N LYS A 53 -8.37 3.09 -9.48
CA LYS A 53 -8.78 2.65 -10.83
C LYS A 53 -8.35 1.22 -11.12
N LEU A 54 -7.26 0.76 -10.51
CA LEU A 54 -6.76 -0.61 -10.63
C LEU A 54 -7.55 -1.62 -9.80
N ILE A 55 -8.14 -1.19 -8.68
CA ILE A 55 -8.97 -2.03 -7.80
C ILE A 55 -10.14 -2.70 -8.55
N PRO A 56 -11.01 -1.97 -9.29
CA PRO A 56 -12.10 -2.60 -10.03
C PRO A 56 -11.61 -3.50 -11.18
N ILE A 57 -10.44 -3.22 -11.77
CA ILE A 57 -9.84 -4.06 -12.81
C ILE A 57 -9.37 -5.40 -12.21
N ILE A 58 -8.72 -5.37 -11.05
CA ILE A 58 -8.26 -6.57 -10.33
C ILE A 58 -9.45 -7.42 -9.89
N ILE A 59 -10.47 -6.79 -9.27
CA ILE A 59 -11.67 -7.50 -8.81
C ILE A 59 -12.43 -8.12 -9.99
N LYS A 60 -12.57 -7.40 -11.11
CA LYS A 60 -13.24 -7.91 -12.32
C LYS A 60 -12.50 -9.11 -12.93
N ARG A 61 -11.18 -9.17 -12.79
CA ARG A 61 -10.36 -10.28 -13.29
C ARG A 61 -10.42 -11.51 -12.39
N TYR A 62 -10.67 -11.34 -11.09
CA TYR A 62 -10.78 -12.45 -10.13
C TYR A 62 -12.14 -13.16 -10.20
N ASN A 63 -13.21 -12.45 -10.56
CA ASN A 63 -14.58 -13.00 -10.67
C ASN A 63 -14.90 -13.62 -12.05
N LYS A 64 -13.90 -13.83 -12.90
CA LYS A 64 -14.05 -14.41 -14.24
C LYS A 64 -13.17 -15.63 -14.37
#